data_AF-A0A6L6HUU8-F1
#
_entry.id   AF-A0A6L6HUU8-F1
#
_cell.length_a   1.000
_cell.length_b   1.000
_cell.length_c   1.000
_cell.angle_alpha   90.00
_cell.angle_beta   90.00
_cell.angle_gamma   90.00
#
_symmetry.space_group_name_H-M   'P 1'
#
loop_
_entity.id
_entity.type
_entity.pdbx_description
1 polymer ?
#
loop_
_entity_poly.entity_id
_entity_poly.type
_entity_poly.pdbx_seq_one_letter_code
_entity_poly.pdbx_strand_id
1 'polypeptide(L)'
;MPKRKFSRLTNDQKQALRGELDAKIPVTNLAKKYGVSRRTIYNLKNRWEERLPQSRSKVLTVRVSAEDMERLDTLAKELDLSRADMARRVLLYAAGVYHIEPPEAGEIAALTKEVSAIGQNVNQAVRAMNTAVLRGQKISRLHLDQLAQQLHEIARHNDQARSLMVRRARQQRTHVDQIVEAMKGGEEAPG
;
A
#
# COMPACT_ATOMS: atom_id res chain seq x y z
N MET A 1 11.25 -41.25 1.76
CA MET A 1 10.17 -40.46 2.39
C MET A 1 9.16 -40.03 1.34
N PRO A 2 7.85 -40.33 1.48
CA PRO A 2 6.86 -39.93 0.50
C PRO A 2 6.69 -38.40 0.50
N LYS A 3 6.79 -37.77 -0.69
CA LYS A 3 6.59 -36.33 -0.86
C LYS A 3 5.14 -35.99 -0.49
N ARG A 4 4.92 -35.26 0.60
CA ARG A 4 3.58 -34.73 0.97
C ARG A 4 3.04 -33.90 -0.20
N LYS A 5 1.92 -34.33 -0.78
CA LYS A 5 1.19 -33.55 -1.79
C LYS A 5 0.57 -32.35 -1.09
N PHE A 6 1.08 -31.15 -1.35
CA PHE A 6 0.51 -29.91 -0.83
C PHE A 6 -0.78 -29.58 -1.59
N SER A 7 -1.84 -29.27 -0.85
CA SER A 7 -3.12 -28.87 -1.43
C SER A 7 -3.06 -27.44 -1.99
N ARG A 8 -3.90 -27.10 -2.97
CA ARG A 8 -4.11 -25.70 -3.40
C ARG A 8 -5.20 -25.09 -2.52
N LEU A 9 -4.94 -23.89 -1.98
CA LEU A 9 -5.93 -23.15 -1.18
C LEU A 9 -7.09 -22.66 -2.05
N THR A 10 -8.31 -22.89 -1.59
CA THR A 10 -9.52 -22.28 -2.15
C THR A 10 -9.61 -20.80 -1.76
N ASN A 11 -10.51 -20.04 -2.39
CA ASN A 11 -10.64 -18.60 -2.08
C ASN A 11 -11.15 -18.36 -0.66
N ASP A 12 -12.08 -19.17 -0.16
CA ASP A 12 -12.58 -19.05 1.21
C ASP A 12 -11.49 -19.35 2.25
N GLN A 13 -10.64 -20.34 1.97
CA GLN A 13 -9.47 -20.66 2.80
C GLN A 13 -8.43 -19.54 2.80
N LYS A 14 -8.27 -18.82 1.69
CA LYS A 14 -7.40 -17.64 1.63
C LYS A 14 -7.95 -16.48 2.49
N GLN A 15 -9.27 -16.28 2.50
CA GLN A 15 -9.91 -15.26 3.33
C GLN A 15 -9.73 -15.57 4.82
N ALA A 16 -9.96 -16.81 5.24
CA ALA A 16 -9.77 -17.25 6.62
C ALA A 16 -8.30 -17.18 7.06
N LEU A 17 -7.37 -17.61 6.19
CA LEU A 17 -5.93 -17.51 6.43
C LEU A 17 -5.46 -16.07 6.68
N ARG A 18 -6.07 -15.09 6.02
CA ARG A 18 -5.74 -13.66 6.20
C ARG A 18 -6.08 -13.19 7.62
N GLY A 19 -7.30 -13.46 8.09
CA GLY A 19 -7.70 -13.12 9.46
C GLY A 19 -6.84 -13.80 10.53
N GLU A 20 -6.43 -15.05 10.29
CA GLU A 20 -5.54 -15.80 11.19
C GLU A 20 -4.10 -15.28 11.21
N LEU A 21 -3.61 -14.73 10.09
CA LEU A 21 -2.32 -14.04 10.03
C LEU A 21 -2.36 -12.69 10.75
N ASP A 22 -3.46 -11.95 10.65
CA ASP A 22 -3.67 -10.69 11.37
C ASP A 22 -3.74 -10.93 12.89
N ALA A 23 -4.30 -12.06 13.30
CA ALA A 23 -4.29 -12.57 14.68
C ALA A 23 -2.91 -13.09 15.14
N LYS A 24 -1.85 -12.93 14.32
CA LYS A 24 -0.46 -13.32 14.60
C LYS A 24 -0.27 -14.82 14.92
N ILE A 25 -1.13 -15.69 14.38
CA ILE A 25 -0.96 -17.14 14.54
C ILE A 25 0.32 -17.59 13.82
N PRO A 26 1.17 -18.44 14.44
CA PRO A 26 2.41 -18.89 13.82
C PRO A 26 2.19 -19.58 12.46
N VAL A 27 2.97 -19.18 11.44
CA VAL A 27 2.91 -19.72 10.07
C VAL A 27 3.11 -21.23 10.00
N THR A 28 3.85 -21.80 10.96
CA THR A 28 4.02 -23.25 11.14
C THR A 28 2.70 -23.96 11.43
N ASN A 29 1.84 -23.36 12.25
CA ASN A 29 0.54 -23.91 12.62
C ASN A 29 -0.44 -23.77 11.46
N LEU A 30 -0.41 -22.62 10.77
CA LEU A 30 -1.23 -22.36 9.58
C LEU A 30 -0.88 -23.34 8.44
N ALA A 31 0.41 -23.60 8.20
CA ALA A 31 0.86 -24.54 7.17
C ALA A 31 0.31 -25.96 7.40
N LYS A 32 0.30 -26.40 8.67
CA LYS A 32 -0.27 -27.69 9.06
C LYS A 32 -1.80 -27.69 8.90
N LYS A 33 -2.47 -26.66 9.41
CA LYS A 33 -3.93 -26.50 9.37
C LYS A 33 -4.47 -26.53 7.95
N TYR A 34 -3.80 -25.83 7.03
CA TYR A 34 -4.24 -25.65 5.66
C TYR A 34 -3.62 -26.66 4.67
N GLY A 35 -2.78 -27.61 5.14
CA GLY A 35 -2.18 -28.63 4.29
C GLY A 35 -1.24 -28.08 3.21
N VAL A 36 -0.63 -26.92 3.45
CA VAL A 36 0.23 -26.21 2.50
C VAL A 36 1.66 -26.05 3.03
N SER A 37 2.60 -25.76 2.14
CA SER A 37 3.96 -25.46 2.55
C SER A 37 4.02 -24.09 3.25
N ARG A 38 4.98 -23.91 4.17
CA ARG A 38 5.27 -22.58 4.76
C ARG A 38 5.56 -21.54 3.68
N ARG A 39 6.28 -21.94 2.62
CA ARG A 39 6.58 -21.10 1.45
C ARG A 39 5.31 -20.62 0.75
N THR A 40 4.28 -21.46 0.66
CA THR A 40 2.98 -21.08 0.07
C THR A 40 2.33 -19.96 0.88
N ILE A 41 2.37 -20.04 2.21
CA ILE A 41 1.81 -19.00 3.09
C ILE A 41 2.62 -17.71 2.99
N TYR A 42 3.96 -17.78 3.04
CA TYR A 42 4.80 -16.59 2.85
C TYR A 42 4.61 -15.97 1.46
N ASN A 43 4.53 -16.76 0.40
CA ASN A 43 4.27 -16.24 -0.95
C ASN A 43 2.88 -15.59 -1.05
N LEU A 44 1.89 -16.09 -0.31
CA LEU A 44 0.54 -15.50 -0.30
C LEU A 44 0.52 -14.20 0.50
N LYS A 45 1.17 -14.20 1.67
CA LYS A 45 1.36 -13.02 2.53
C LYS A 45 2.12 -11.93 1.78
N ASN A 46 3.27 -12.26 1.20
CA ASN A 46 4.05 -11.36 0.37
C ASN A 46 3.21 -10.86 -0.80
N ARG A 47 2.40 -11.71 -1.46
CA ARG A 47 1.52 -11.25 -2.55
C ARG A 47 0.39 -10.34 -2.07
N TRP A 48 -0.03 -10.42 -0.81
CA TRP A 48 -1.00 -9.50 -0.22
C TRP A 48 -0.36 -8.19 0.23
N GLU A 49 0.89 -8.25 0.70
CA GLU A 49 1.71 -7.09 1.06
C GLU A 49 2.25 -6.35 -0.19
N GLU A 50 2.61 -7.09 -1.24
CA GLU A 50 3.01 -6.62 -2.58
C GLU A 50 1.82 -6.24 -3.46
N ARG A 51 0.59 -6.68 -3.11
CA ARG A 51 -0.61 -6.16 -3.74
C ARG A 51 -0.81 -4.72 -3.28
N LEU A 52 -0.16 -3.82 -4.02
CA LEU A 52 -0.78 -2.56 -4.42
C LEU A 52 -2.26 -2.83 -4.78
N PRO A 53 -3.19 -1.89 -4.52
CA PRO A 53 -4.65 -2.07 -4.70
C PRO A 53 -5.08 -2.20 -6.18
N GLN A 54 -4.55 -3.20 -6.90
CA GLN A 54 -4.46 -3.26 -8.35
C GLN A 54 -5.01 -4.56 -8.98
N SER A 55 -5.66 -5.49 -8.24
CA SER A 55 -6.37 -6.56 -8.96
C SER A 55 -7.71 -6.06 -9.50
N ARG A 56 -7.66 -5.45 -10.69
CA ARG A 56 -8.77 -5.02 -11.54
C ARG A 56 -9.61 -6.24 -11.95
N SER A 57 -10.53 -6.67 -11.08
CA SER A 57 -11.30 -7.93 -11.25
C SER A 57 -12.78 -7.70 -11.62
N LYS A 58 -13.21 -6.44 -11.73
CA LYS A 58 -14.59 -6.03 -12.03
C LYS A 58 -14.57 -5.01 -13.17
N VAL A 59 -15.58 -5.07 -14.04
CA VAL A 59 -15.78 -4.16 -15.17
C VAL A 59 -16.95 -3.24 -14.87
N LEU A 60 -16.77 -1.94 -15.11
CA LEU A 60 -17.82 -0.92 -15.08
C LEU A 60 -18.07 -0.48 -16.53
N THR A 61 -19.33 -0.48 -16.96
CA THR A 61 -19.73 -0.02 -18.30
C THR A 61 -20.75 1.11 -18.14
N VAL A 62 -20.46 2.26 -18.76
CA VAL A 62 -21.32 3.45 -18.73
C VAL A 62 -21.51 3.93 -20.17
N ARG A 63 -22.74 4.30 -20.53
CA ARG A 63 -23.02 4.97 -21.80
C ARG A 63 -22.85 6.48 -21.60
N VAL A 64 -22.12 7.11 -22.50
CA VAL A 64 -21.83 8.55 -22.49
C VAL A 64 -22.12 9.12 -23.89
N SER A 65 -22.33 10.43 -23.98
CA SER A 65 -22.44 11.09 -25.27
C SER A 65 -21.10 11.06 -26.03
N ALA A 66 -21.12 11.31 -27.33
CA ALA A 66 -19.90 11.42 -28.12
C ALA A 66 -19.01 12.58 -27.62
N GLU A 67 -19.63 13.69 -27.21
CA GLU A 67 -18.95 14.86 -26.68
C GLU A 67 -18.26 14.58 -25.34
N ASP A 68 -18.94 13.91 -24.40
CA ASP A 68 -18.33 13.54 -23.11
C ASP A 68 -17.17 12.57 -23.28
N MET A 69 -17.29 11.66 -24.25
CA MET A 69 -16.22 10.72 -24.60
C MET A 69 -14.99 11.46 -25.13
N GLU A 70 -15.17 12.48 -25.98
CA GLU A 70 -14.09 13.30 -26.50
C GLU A 70 -13.44 14.16 -25.42
N ARG A 71 -14.23 14.76 -24.51
CA ARG A 71 -13.72 15.51 -23.35
C ARG A 71 -12.83 14.63 -22.47
N LEU A 72 -13.26 13.39 -22.19
CA LEU A 72 -12.46 12.43 -21.43
C LEU A 72 -11.16 12.04 -22.15
N ASP A 73 -11.22 11.88 -23.48
CA ASP A 73 -10.03 11.57 -24.30
C ASP A 73 -9.02 12.70 -24.31
N THR A 74 -9.47 13.94 -24.41
CA THR A 74 -8.60 15.13 -24.36
C THR A 74 -7.89 15.20 -23.00
N LEU A 75 -8.63 15.06 -21.91
CA LEU A 75 -8.07 15.01 -20.55
C LEU A 75 -7.07 13.86 -20.36
N ALA A 76 -7.34 12.69 -20.94
CA ALA A 76 -6.43 11.55 -20.86
C ALA A 76 -5.12 11.82 -21.63
N LYS A 77 -5.20 12.46 -22.81
CA LYS A 77 -4.04 12.84 -23.63
C LYS A 77 -3.15 13.86 -22.95
N GLU A 78 -3.73 14.90 -22.33
CA GLU A 78 -2.98 15.94 -21.61
C GLU A 78 -2.10 15.37 -20.50
N LEU A 79 -2.51 14.26 -19.91
CA LEU A 79 -1.83 13.60 -18.79
C LEU A 79 -1.04 12.35 -19.20
N ASP A 80 -0.92 12.05 -20.49
CA ASP A 80 -0.31 10.83 -21.04
C ASP A 80 -0.88 9.53 -20.41
N LEU A 81 -2.21 9.48 -20.27
CA LEU A 81 -2.93 8.35 -19.69
C LEU A 81 -3.78 7.64 -20.73
N SER A 82 -4.00 6.34 -20.52
CA SER A 82 -5.08 5.65 -21.21
C SER A 82 -6.43 6.20 -20.74
N ARG A 83 -7.42 6.24 -21.64
CA ARG A 83 -8.81 6.58 -21.30
C ARG A 83 -9.32 5.80 -20.08
N ALA A 84 -9.01 4.51 -20.02
CA ALA A 84 -9.43 3.63 -18.92
C ALA A 84 -8.75 4.01 -17.59
N ASP A 85 -7.48 4.37 -17.61
CA ASP A 85 -6.78 4.82 -16.40
C ASP A 85 -7.26 6.21 -15.97
N MET A 86 -7.57 7.11 -16.91
CA MET A 86 -8.15 8.42 -16.60
C MET A 86 -9.54 8.29 -15.98
N ALA A 87 -10.44 7.52 -16.60
CA ALA A 87 -11.78 7.24 -16.06
C ALA A 87 -11.71 6.63 -14.66
N ARG A 88 -10.78 5.69 -14.44
CA ARG A 88 -10.55 5.09 -13.12
C ARG A 88 -10.05 6.11 -12.11
N ARG A 89 -9.12 7.00 -12.47
CA ARG A 89 -8.61 8.03 -11.56
C ARG A 89 -9.71 8.99 -11.15
N VAL A 90 -10.53 9.46 -12.10
CA VAL A 90 -11.69 10.32 -11.82
C VAL A 90 -12.69 9.60 -10.90
N LEU A 91 -13.03 8.35 -11.18
CA LEU A 91 -13.93 7.54 -10.34
C LEU A 91 -13.39 7.42 -8.91
N LEU A 92 -12.11 7.06 -8.75
CA LEU A 92 -11.50 6.90 -7.44
C LEU A 92 -11.39 8.23 -6.69
N TYR A 93 -11.09 9.31 -7.41
CA TYR A 93 -11.05 10.66 -6.87
C TYR A 93 -12.42 11.05 -6.29
N ALA A 94 -13.49 10.89 -7.08
CA ALA A 94 -14.85 11.14 -6.66
C ALA A 94 -15.30 10.22 -5.51
N ALA A 95 -14.80 8.99 -5.44
CA ALA A 95 -15.05 8.07 -4.33
C ALA A 95 -14.26 8.41 -3.04
N GLY A 96 -13.49 9.51 -3.04
CA GLY A 96 -12.66 9.92 -1.90
C GLY A 96 -11.46 9.00 -1.66
N VAL A 97 -11.09 8.19 -2.65
CA VAL A 97 -9.88 7.36 -2.58
C VAL A 97 -8.69 8.25 -2.91
N TYR A 98 -7.88 8.55 -1.89
CA TYR A 98 -6.69 9.39 -2.02
C TYR A 98 -5.79 8.87 -3.15
N HIS A 99 -5.53 9.73 -4.14
CA HIS A 99 -4.59 9.47 -5.22
C HIS A 99 -3.41 10.40 -5.02
N ILE A 100 -2.23 9.83 -4.79
CA ILE A 100 -0.99 10.61 -4.69
C ILE A 100 -0.74 11.21 -6.08
N GLU A 101 -0.62 12.54 -6.18
CA GLU A 101 -0.33 13.18 -7.46
C GLU A 101 1.08 12.79 -7.95
N PRO A 102 1.35 12.77 -9.27
CA PRO A 102 2.65 12.38 -9.81
C PRO A 102 3.89 13.11 -9.22
N PRO A 103 3.86 14.43 -8.97
CA PRO A 103 4.97 15.11 -8.30
C PRO A 103 5.11 14.70 -6.82
N GLU A 104 3.99 14.47 -6.13
CA GLU A 104 3.97 13.97 -4.74
C GLU A 104 4.49 12.53 -4.65
N ALA A 105 4.26 11.71 -5.68
CA ALA A 105 4.79 10.35 -5.75
C ALA A 105 6.32 10.36 -5.78
N GLY A 106 6.94 11.37 -6.41
CA GLY A 106 8.38 11.58 -6.41
C GLY A 106 8.93 11.93 -5.03
N GLU A 107 8.29 12.86 -4.33
CA GLU A 107 8.69 13.27 -2.97
C GLU A 107 8.48 12.15 -1.95
N ILE A 108 7.35 11.45 -2.00
CA ILE A 108 7.07 10.28 -1.15
C ILE A 108 8.01 9.12 -1.51
N ALA A 109 8.36 8.92 -2.79
CA ALA A 109 9.35 7.91 -3.19
C ALA A 109 10.76 8.26 -2.68
N ALA A 110 11.14 9.54 -2.71
CA ALA A 110 12.40 10.01 -2.14
C ALA A 110 12.45 9.78 -0.63
N LEU A 111 11.40 10.17 0.11
CA LEU A 111 11.25 9.89 1.54
C LEU A 111 11.25 8.39 1.84
N THR A 112 10.60 7.58 1.01
CA THR A 112 10.58 6.11 1.15
C THR A 112 11.96 5.51 0.92
N LYS A 113 12.74 6.07 -0.02
CA LYS A 113 14.11 5.66 -0.32
C LYS A 113 15.05 6.01 0.84
N GLU A 114 14.91 7.19 1.43
CA GLU A 114 15.64 7.60 2.63
C GLU A 114 15.31 6.69 3.81
N VAL A 115 14.02 6.46 4.09
CA VAL A 115 13.59 5.52 5.15
C VAL A 115 14.11 4.10 4.89
N SER A 116 14.12 3.65 3.64
CA SER A 116 14.68 2.34 3.27
C SER A 116 16.19 2.25 3.51
N ALA A 117 16.93 3.32 3.22
CA ALA A 117 18.36 3.39 3.49
C ALA A 117 18.65 3.36 4.99
N ILE A 118 17.89 4.09 5.81
CA ILE A 118 18.04 4.04 7.27
C ILE A 118 17.65 2.65 7.80
N GLY A 119 16.59 2.04 7.28
CA GLY A 119 16.19 0.67 7.63
C GLY A 119 17.25 -0.38 7.26
N GLN A 120 17.97 -0.20 6.16
CA GLN A 120 19.13 -1.05 5.82
C GLN A 120 20.26 -0.87 6.82
N ASN A 121 20.57 0.36 7.22
CA ASN A 121 21.61 0.65 8.23
C ASN A 121 21.26 0.03 9.60
N VAL A 122 20.00 0.16 10.04
CA VAL A 122 19.47 -0.49 11.25
C VAL A 122 19.63 -2.01 11.17
N ASN A 123 19.26 -2.62 10.03
CA ASN A 123 19.43 -4.06 9.84
C ASN A 123 20.90 -4.51 9.85
N GLN A 124 21.82 -3.68 9.35
CA GLN A 124 23.25 -3.97 9.41
C GLN A 124 23.77 -3.89 10.85
N ALA A 125 23.38 -2.86 11.60
CA ALA A 125 23.72 -2.73 13.02
C ALA A 125 23.22 -3.92 13.85
N VAL A 126 21.96 -4.32 13.66
CA VAL A 126 21.39 -5.51 14.32
C VAL A 126 22.14 -6.79 13.95
N ARG A 127 22.52 -6.98 12.67
CA ARG A 127 23.34 -8.14 12.25
C ARG A 127 24.73 -8.13 12.87
N ALA A 128 25.39 -6.97 12.93
CA ALA A 128 26.69 -6.81 13.55
C ALA A 128 26.62 -7.14 15.06
N MET A 129 25.58 -6.67 15.74
CA MET A 129 25.31 -6.97 17.14
C MET A 129 25.03 -8.46 17.37
N ASN A 130 24.17 -9.07 16.55
CA ASN A 130 23.90 -10.52 16.63
C ASN A 130 25.17 -11.33 16.41
N THR A 131 26.05 -10.89 15.51
CA THR A 131 27.35 -11.53 15.25
C THR A 131 28.30 -11.37 16.43
N ALA A 132 28.33 -10.20 17.08
CA ALA A 132 29.12 -9.96 18.29
C ALA A 132 28.65 -10.86 19.44
N VAL A 133 27.33 -10.98 19.65
CA VAL A 133 26.74 -11.88 20.66
C VAL A 133 27.08 -13.34 20.38
N LEU A 134 26.96 -13.79 19.13
CA LEU A 134 27.33 -15.15 18.71
C LEU A 134 28.81 -15.46 18.93
N ARG A 135 29.68 -14.44 18.87
CA ARG A 135 31.12 -14.55 19.14
C ARG A 135 31.48 -14.32 20.62
N GLY A 136 30.50 -14.16 21.51
CA GLY A 136 30.71 -13.89 22.94
C GLY A 136 31.32 -12.51 23.22
N GLN A 137 31.29 -11.59 22.25
CA GLN A 137 31.84 -10.24 22.38
C GLN A 137 30.83 -9.32 23.07
N LYS A 138 31.32 -8.41 23.92
CA LYS A 138 30.47 -7.37 24.53
C LYS A 138 30.04 -6.37 23.47
N ILE A 139 28.73 -6.14 23.37
CA ILE A 139 28.19 -5.03 22.58
C ILE A 139 28.51 -3.72 23.29
N SER A 140 29.14 -2.78 22.57
CA SER A 140 29.39 -1.43 23.09
C SER A 140 28.08 -0.65 23.28
N ARG A 141 27.93 0.04 24.42
CA ARG A 141 26.80 0.95 24.67
C ARG A 141 26.66 2.01 23.58
N LEU A 142 27.77 2.51 23.04
CA LEU A 142 27.76 3.48 21.94
C LEU A 142 27.00 2.96 20.71
N HIS A 143 27.13 1.68 20.38
CA HIS A 143 26.41 1.07 19.25
C HIS A 143 24.92 0.89 19.53
N LEU A 144 24.55 0.64 20.80
CA LEU A 144 23.15 0.58 21.22
C LEU A 144 22.49 1.97 21.15
N ASP A 145 23.20 3.00 21.60
CA ASP A 145 22.72 4.38 21.60
C ASP A 145 22.56 4.92 20.16
N GLN A 146 23.53 4.64 19.28
CA GLN A 146 23.43 4.96 17.84
C GLN A 146 22.24 4.28 17.16
N LEU A 147 22.01 3.00 17.45
CA LEU A 147 20.86 2.27 16.93
C LEU A 147 19.53 2.84 17.43
N ALA A 148 19.45 3.18 18.71
CA ALA A 148 18.26 3.79 19.31
C ALA A 148 17.95 5.15 18.68
N GLN A 149 18.97 5.97 18.44
CA GLN A 149 18.83 7.28 17.79
C GLN A 149 18.35 7.14 16.34
N GLN A 150 18.93 6.24 15.55
CA GLN A 150 18.49 5.99 14.18
C GLN A 150 17.05 5.47 14.09
N LEU A 151 16.63 4.61 15.02
CA LEU A 151 15.25 4.14 15.11
C LEU A 151 14.27 5.28 15.46
N HIS A 152 14.67 6.19 16.35
CA HIS A 152 13.87 7.35 16.72
C HIS A 152 13.70 8.32 15.53
N GLU A 153 14.76 8.55 14.77
CA GLU A 153 14.71 9.36 13.55
C GLU A 153 13.80 8.73 12.48
N ILE A 154 13.84 7.41 12.27
CA ILE A 154 12.90 6.72 11.35
C ILE A 154 11.45 6.94 11.79
N ALA A 155 11.16 6.75 13.08
CA ALA A 155 9.80 6.91 13.60
C ALA A 155 9.27 8.32 13.35
N ARG A 156 10.10 9.35 13.62
CA ARG A 156 9.75 10.75 13.39
C ARG A 156 9.44 11.06 11.93
N HIS A 157 10.29 10.60 11.00
CA HIS A 157 10.06 10.84 9.56
C HIS A 157 8.81 10.10 9.04
N ASN A 158 8.54 8.91 9.56
CA ASN A 158 7.34 8.15 9.22
C ASN A 158 6.06 8.85 9.72
N ASP A 159 6.08 9.36 10.96
CA ASP A 159 4.95 10.13 11.51
C ASP A 159 4.71 11.44 10.73
N GLN A 160 5.78 12.11 10.30
CA GLN A 160 5.69 13.29 9.44
C GLN A 160 5.04 12.95 8.10
N ALA A 161 5.53 11.92 7.40
CA ALA A 161 4.94 11.47 6.13
C ALA A 161 3.46 11.09 6.31
N ARG A 162 3.13 10.34 7.36
CA ARG A 162 1.76 9.94 7.67
C ARG A 162 0.85 11.12 7.95
N SER A 163 1.31 12.13 8.71
CA SER A 163 0.52 13.31 9.02
C SER A 163 0.22 14.17 7.78
N LEU A 164 1.21 14.31 6.88
CA LEU A 164 1.04 14.98 5.60
C LEU A 164 0.01 14.26 4.72
N MET A 165 0.12 12.94 4.58
CA MET A 165 -0.84 12.14 3.82
C MET A 165 -2.26 12.27 4.39
N VAL A 166 -2.43 12.22 5.72
CA VAL A 166 -3.75 12.38 6.36
C VAL A 166 -4.32 13.77 6.13
N ARG A 167 -3.51 14.83 6.24
CA ARG A 167 -3.96 16.21 6.01
C ARG A 167 -4.41 16.41 4.56
N ARG A 168 -3.62 15.93 3.59
CA ARG A 168 -3.94 16.03 2.17
C ARG A 168 -5.17 15.21 1.79
N ALA A 169 -5.32 14.00 2.34
CA ALA A 169 -6.53 13.19 2.15
C ALA A 169 -7.79 13.89 2.68
N ARG A 170 -7.70 14.59 3.82
CA ARG A 170 -8.81 15.42 4.32
C ARG A 170 -9.12 16.58 3.39
N GLN A 171 -8.11 17.30 2.89
CA GLN A 171 -8.29 18.40 1.94
C GLN A 171 -8.94 17.94 0.63
N GLN A 172 -8.47 16.82 0.06
CA GLN A 172 -9.07 16.22 -1.13
C GLN A 172 -10.54 15.89 -0.88
N ARG A 173 -10.88 15.29 0.27
CA ARG A 173 -12.26 14.95 0.61
C ARG A 173 -13.15 16.17 0.66
N THR A 174 -12.72 17.25 1.31
CA THR A 174 -13.44 18.52 1.34
C THR A 174 -13.66 19.08 -0.06
N HIS A 175 -12.65 19.00 -0.95
CA HIS A 175 -12.79 19.47 -2.32
C HIS A 175 -13.79 18.63 -3.13
N VAL A 176 -13.75 17.30 -2.99
CA VAL A 176 -14.74 16.41 -3.61
C VAL A 176 -16.15 16.71 -3.11
N ASP A 177 -16.32 16.90 -1.80
CA ASP A 177 -17.63 17.25 -1.21
C ASP A 177 -18.16 18.57 -1.80
N GLN A 178 -17.30 19.59 -1.98
CA GLN A 178 -17.67 20.85 -2.63
C GLN A 178 -18.12 20.66 -4.09
N ILE A 179 -17.40 19.84 -4.87
CA ILE A 179 -17.77 19.51 -6.25
C ILE A 179 -19.12 18.81 -6.29
N VAL A 180 -19.34 17.82 -5.40
CA VAL A 180 -20.60 17.07 -5.34
C VAL A 180 -21.77 17.97 -4.95
N GLU A 181 -21.59 18.89 -4.01
CA GLU A 181 -22.63 19.87 -3.65
C GLU A 181 -22.92 20.85 -4.81
N ALA A 182 -21.89 21.31 -5.53
CA ALA A 182 -22.09 22.12 -6.73
C ALA A 182 -22.84 21.36 -7.84
N MET A 183 -22.59 20.06 -8.00
CA MET A 183 -23.33 19.21 -8.94
C MET A 183 -24.81 19.08 -8.57
N LYS A 184 -25.15 18.97 -7.28
CA LYS A 184 -26.54 18.93 -6.81
C LYS A 184 -27.29 20.25 -7.06
N GLY A 185 -26.59 21.39 -6.95
CA GLY A 185 -27.18 22.71 -7.20
C GLY A 185 -27.42 23.03 -8.68
N GLY A 186 -26.84 22.27 -9.62
CA GLY A 186 -27.00 22.47 -11.06
C GLY A 186 -28.20 21.75 -11.68
N GLU A 187 -28.88 20.85 -10.95
CA GLU A 187 -30.09 20.17 -11.42
C GLU A 187 -31.37 21.02 -11.25
N GLU A 188 -31.29 22.19 -10.59
CA GLU A 188 -32.39 23.16 -10.47
C GLU A 188 -32.21 24.34 -11.45
N ALA A 189 -32.31 24.08 -12.75
CA ALA A 189 -32.63 25.12 -13.74
C ALA A 189 -33.81 24.66 -14.60
N PRO A 190 -35.05 25.11 -14.32
CA PRO A 190 -36.17 24.94 -15.23
C PRO A 190 -36.18 26.09 -16.26
N GLY A 191 -36.24 25.75 -17.55
CA GLY A 191 -36.42 26.72 -18.63
C GLY A 191 -35.94 26.19 -19.98
#